data_AF-A0A534PG53-F1
#
_entry.id   AF-A0A534PG53-F1
#
_cell.length_a   1.000
_cell.length_b   1.000
_cell.length_c   1.000
_cell.angle_alpha   90.00
_cell.angle_beta   90.00
_cell.angle_gamma   90.00
#
_symmetry.space_group_name_H-M   'P 1'
#
loop_
_entity.id
_entity.type
_entity.pdbx_description
1 polymer ?
#
loop_
_entity_poly.entity_id
_entity_poly.type
_entity_poly.pdbx_seq_one_letter_code
_entity_poly.pdbx_strand_id
1 'polypeptide(L)'
;MIPERYSTREKDGIRSLDCDEAPRIRVVIDPGMAASRSDASSLGERVILLDGAGTFGPLVDGDRKLFNLDHHSGCERLFTLATCEQALLLVHSRLKLSEDDWTIYANDPDLDTTLALWCLLNHRRLRELRPEARDVLLPILRLEGAIDANGPELAKLCGLPTRALADAQRRIDELLVREREIKQTGGWAKKDVYAYTIEMLRSIDAMVYQFEDFGDYTRIEEIYGHVEIAPRQVAVICRDRSGIYTVEQHLKTHWGDQLSLIALENQPGHYTLRRVSTLDGPDLEPAYALLNRIDPAVDGRPPGKRWGGSADIGGSPRPRGTQLASAEVIEILERAYRKPSFAMRIARTAMAFAVGLAFLAFWPLADALPSLDLSSATPAIRSAFELAVVSLLALVVGTVATRGASRWRPWVFGWRMPAPGRWWTPAPAMIVCAILQRGWIPARLGVTPAEFAAALGASLLAISAAELWFRGLVHGLLSLDFAVQHPGGPPFLSRATVTSAFAYAAVATVVTKRALPPAELAWLGVSLSWMLGCVAAAALLAGLILGSVRERSLSIASGLLLQIVGVTAATAAWLWLQ
;
A
#
# COMPACT_ATOMS: atom_id res chain seq x y z
N MET A 1 -11.23 34.25 -17.30
CA MET A 1 -12.24 33.18 -17.44
C MET A 1 -12.21 32.38 -16.15
N ILE A 2 -13.35 32.18 -15.48
CA ILE A 2 -13.40 31.40 -14.23
C ILE A 2 -12.93 29.97 -14.52
N PRO A 3 -12.10 29.35 -13.66
CA PRO A 3 -11.62 28.01 -13.89
C PRO A 3 -12.75 26.96 -13.90
N GLU A 4 -12.59 25.91 -14.70
CA GLU A 4 -13.49 24.75 -14.64
C GLU A 4 -13.10 23.83 -13.48
N ARG A 5 -13.85 23.90 -12.37
CA ARG A 5 -13.52 23.21 -11.10
C ARG A 5 -14.39 21.99 -10.79
N TYR A 6 -15.53 21.85 -11.45
CA TYR A 6 -16.47 20.75 -11.23
C TYR A 6 -16.31 19.68 -12.31
N SER A 7 -16.24 18.42 -11.89
CA SER A 7 -16.10 17.28 -12.80
C SER A 7 -16.85 16.05 -12.27
N THR A 8 -17.04 15.06 -13.14
CA THR A 8 -17.58 13.76 -12.73
C THR A 8 -16.48 12.73 -12.60
N ARG A 9 -16.52 11.93 -11.53
CA ARG A 9 -15.65 10.77 -11.33
C ARG A 9 -16.51 9.52 -11.16
N GLU A 10 -16.07 8.41 -11.76
CA GLU A 10 -16.65 7.09 -11.54
C GLU A 10 -15.65 6.22 -10.80
N LYS A 11 -16.06 5.67 -9.65
CA LYS A 11 -15.23 4.78 -8.83
C LYS A 11 -16.11 3.70 -8.23
N ASP A 12 -15.66 2.45 -8.33
CA ASP A 12 -16.39 1.28 -7.80
C ASP A 12 -17.84 1.17 -8.32
N GLY A 13 -18.08 1.63 -9.55
CA GLY A 13 -19.41 1.66 -10.19
C GLY A 13 -20.32 2.79 -9.70
N ILE A 14 -19.83 3.66 -8.81
CA ILE A 14 -20.58 4.83 -8.33
C ILE A 14 -20.05 6.07 -9.06
N ARG A 15 -20.95 6.73 -9.79
CA ARG A 15 -20.70 8.06 -10.38
C ARG A 15 -20.88 9.11 -9.30
N SER A 16 -20.02 10.11 -9.30
CA SER A 16 -20.06 11.23 -8.35
C SER A 16 -19.58 12.52 -8.97
N LEU A 17 -20.01 13.65 -8.41
CA LEU A 17 -19.53 14.99 -8.72
C LEU A 17 -18.45 15.39 -7.72
N ASP A 18 -17.31 15.83 -8.25
CA ASP A 18 -16.16 16.31 -7.49
C ASP A 18 -15.92 17.80 -7.81
N CYS A 19 -15.41 18.53 -6.81
CA CYS A 19 -14.89 19.89 -6.96
C CYS A 19 -13.39 19.89 -6.64
N ASP A 20 -12.57 20.43 -7.53
CA ASP A 20 -11.11 20.51 -7.35
C ASP A 20 -10.70 21.27 -6.07
N GLU A 21 -11.53 22.22 -5.62
CA GLU A 21 -11.29 23.01 -4.41
C GLU A 21 -11.93 22.43 -3.13
N ALA A 22 -12.70 21.35 -3.27
CA ALA A 22 -13.25 20.57 -2.17
C ALA A 22 -13.06 19.05 -2.40
N PRO A 23 -11.81 18.57 -2.55
CA PRO A 23 -11.51 17.19 -2.98
C PRO A 23 -11.90 16.12 -1.95
N ARG A 24 -12.19 16.51 -0.71
CA ARG A 24 -12.69 15.64 0.35
C ARG A 24 -14.21 15.52 0.37
N ILE A 25 -14.93 16.26 -0.47
CA ILE A 25 -16.37 16.19 -0.58
C ILE A 25 -16.70 15.44 -1.87
N ARG A 26 -17.35 14.29 -1.72
CA ARG A 26 -17.97 13.58 -2.84
C ARG A 26 -19.45 13.88 -2.86
N VAL A 27 -20.00 14.24 -4.02
CA VAL A 27 -21.44 14.43 -4.21
C VAL A 27 -22.02 13.28 -5.02
N VAL A 28 -23.00 12.59 -4.47
CA VAL A 28 -23.79 11.56 -5.14
C VAL A 28 -25.19 12.13 -5.37
N ILE A 29 -25.59 12.22 -6.62
CA ILE A 29 -26.91 12.68 -7.03
C ILE A 29 -27.69 11.44 -7.47
N ASP A 30 -28.73 11.10 -6.71
CA ASP A 30 -29.55 9.91 -6.94
C ASP A 30 -31.04 10.29 -6.87
N PRO A 31 -31.65 10.62 -8.03
CA PRO A 31 -33.06 10.94 -8.12
C PRO A 31 -33.94 9.80 -7.62
N GLY A 32 -34.66 10.03 -6.54
CA GLY A 32 -35.49 9.04 -5.86
C GLY A 32 -34.85 8.48 -4.57
N MET A 33 -33.66 8.93 -4.19
CA MET A 33 -33.09 8.60 -2.89
C MET A 33 -34.00 9.08 -1.77
N ALA A 34 -34.31 8.18 -0.86
CA ALA A 34 -35.22 8.41 0.26
C ALA A 34 -34.79 7.56 1.47
N ALA A 35 -33.73 7.98 2.15
CA ALA A 35 -33.16 7.25 3.29
C ALA A 35 -33.92 7.54 4.57
N SER A 36 -34.39 6.50 5.26
CA SER A 36 -34.89 6.66 6.63
C SER A 36 -33.73 6.99 7.59
N ARG A 37 -34.04 7.40 8.83
CA ARG A 37 -32.98 7.71 9.82
C ARG A 37 -32.08 6.49 10.13
N SER A 38 -32.64 5.29 10.11
CA SER A 38 -31.87 4.05 10.28
C SER A 38 -30.97 3.78 9.08
N ASP A 39 -31.48 3.97 7.86
CA ASP A 39 -30.71 3.73 6.64
C ASP A 39 -29.59 4.75 6.49
N ALA A 40 -29.85 6.02 6.80
CA ALA A 40 -28.86 7.08 6.83
C ALA A 40 -27.68 6.76 7.77
N SER A 41 -27.97 6.12 8.91
CA SER A 41 -26.91 5.68 9.85
C SER A 41 -26.05 4.55 9.27
N SER A 42 -26.55 3.81 8.28
CA SER A 42 -25.81 2.74 7.60
C SER A 42 -24.95 3.23 6.43
N LEU A 43 -25.16 4.47 5.97
CA LEU A 43 -24.34 5.11 4.92
C LEU A 43 -22.92 5.45 5.40
N GLY A 44 -22.68 5.43 6.71
CA GLY A 44 -21.39 5.70 7.34
C GLY A 44 -21.38 6.96 8.19
N GLU A 45 -20.19 7.39 8.59
CA GLU A 45 -19.97 8.68 9.24
C GLU A 45 -19.74 9.78 8.18
N ARG A 46 -19.95 11.05 8.56
CA ARG A 46 -19.64 12.23 7.72
C ARG A 46 -20.50 12.28 6.44
N VAL A 47 -21.79 12.12 6.66
CA VAL A 47 -22.81 12.11 5.62
C VAL A 47 -23.67 13.37 5.74
N ILE A 48 -23.93 14.01 4.61
CA ILE A 48 -24.89 15.11 4.50
C ILE A 48 -25.95 14.69 3.49
N LEU A 49 -27.20 14.65 3.92
CA LEU A 49 -28.36 14.43 3.05
C LEU A 49 -28.98 15.78 2.70
N LEU A 50 -29.29 16.01 1.43
CA LEU A 50 -29.88 17.24 0.92
C LEU A 50 -31.26 16.97 0.34
N ASP A 51 -32.20 17.82 0.70
CA ASP A 51 -33.50 18.02 0.04
C ASP A 51 -34.25 16.71 -0.26
N GLY A 52 -34.94 16.20 0.75
CA GLY A 52 -35.70 14.96 0.63
C GLY A 52 -34.87 13.67 0.46
N ALA A 53 -33.53 13.73 0.32
CA ALA A 53 -32.69 12.53 0.33
C ALA A 53 -32.80 11.75 1.65
N GLY A 54 -33.09 12.46 2.76
CA GLY A 54 -33.52 11.89 4.03
C GLY A 54 -35.02 12.07 4.25
N THR A 55 -35.72 11.02 4.67
CA THR A 55 -37.18 11.04 4.94
C THR A 55 -37.51 11.32 6.41
N PHE A 56 -36.69 12.14 7.07
CA PHE A 56 -36.84 12.53 8.47
C PHE A 56 -36.59 14.03 8.63
N GLY A 57 -36.89 14.59 9.81
CA GLY A 57 -36.69 16.01 10.08
C GLY A 57 -35.24 16.50 9.90
N PRO A 58 -35.02 17.82 9.82
CA PRO A 58 -33.70 18.41 9.86
C PRO A 58 -32.89 17.87 11.05
N LEU A 59 -31.62 17.52 10.81
CA LEU A 59 -30.77 16.89 11.83
C LEU A 59 -29.35 17.44 11.77
N VAL A 60 -28.80 17.73 12.94
CA VAL A 60 -27.37 17.97 13.17
C VAL A 60 -26.89 16.97 14.22
N ASP A 61 -26.34 15.84 13.79
CA ASP A 61 -25.70 14.86 14.67
C ASP A 61 -24.19 15.10 14.71
N GLY A 62 -23.73 15.80 15.74
CA GLY A 62 -22.34 16.17 15.92
C GLY A 62 -21.42 14.98 16.24
N ASP A 63 -21.95 13.89 16.78
CA ASP A 63 -21.18 12.72 17.20
C ASP A 63 -20.93 11.79 16.01
N ARG A 64 -21.98 11.45 15.26
CA ARG A 64 -21.89 10.61 14.05
C ARG A 64 -21.46 11.38 12.80
N LYS A 65 -21.45 12.71 12.88
CA LYS A 65 -21.28 13.61 11.73
C LYS A 65 -22.32 13.34 10.63
N LEU A 66 -23.56 13.08 11.03
CA LEU A 66 -24.70 12.88 10.12
C LEU A 66 -25.58 14.13 10.12
N PHE A 67 -25.80 14.69 8.94
CA PHE A 67 -26.58 15.91 8.75
C PHE A 67 -27.69 15.63 7.76
N ASN A 68 -28.91 16.07 8.07
CA ASN A 68 -30.02 16.06 7.15
C ASN A 68 -30.49 17.49 6.97
N LEU A 69 -30.25 18.05 5.79
CA LEU A 69 -30.69 19.38 5.39
C LEU A 69 -31.93 19.16 4.55
N ASP A 70 -33.08 19.34 5.18
CA ASP A 70 -34.38 19.09 4.56
C ASP A 70 -35.42 20.05 5.15
N HIS A 71 -36.50 20.29 4.43
CA HIS A 71 -37.66 21.05 4.90
C HIS A 71 -38.98 20.41 4.44
N HIS A 72 -38.92 19.20 3.89
CA HIS A 72 -40.06 18.46 3.37
C HIS A 72 -40.61 17.44 4.38
N SER A 73 -39.74 16.74 5.09
CA SER A 73 -40.10 15.64 5.99
C SER A 73 -39.86 16.01 7.45
N GLY A 74 -40.73 15.52 8.34
CA GLY A 74 -40.50 15.57 9.79
C GLY A 74 -40.29 16.97 10.40
N CYS A 75 -40.76 18.02 9.73
CA CYS A 75 -40.69 19.40 10.18
C CYS A 75 -41.91 20.20 9.71
N GLU A 76 -42.07 21.38 10.29
CA GLU A 76 -43.09 22.34 9.88
C GLU A 76 -42.49 23.29 8.85
N ARG A 77 -42.90 23.11 7.60
CA ARG A 77 -42.32 23.80 6.44
C ARG A 77 -42.37 25.33 6.56
N LEU A 78 -43.43 25.88 7.17
CA LEU A 78 -43.66 27.33 7.27
C LEU A 78 -42.54 28.11 7.99
N PHE A 79 -41.83 27.46 8.91
CA PHE A 79 -40.77 28.10 9.71
C PHE A 79 -39.43 27.35 9.64
N THR A 80 -39.35 26.32 8.81
CA THR A 80 -38.10 25.62 8.52
C THR A 80 -37.47 26.27 7.29
N LEU A 81 -36.19 26.65 7.39
CA LEU A 81 -35.45 27.21 6.27
C LEU A 81 -35.28 26.17 5.16
N ALA A 82 -35.18 26.58 3.89
CA ALA A 82 -34.89 25.66 2.79
C ALA A 82 -33.46 25.09 2.87
N THR A 83 -33.16 24.08 2.06
CA THR A 83 -31.90 23.34 2.10
C THR A 83 -30.70 24.24 1.85
N CYS A 84 -30.79 25.19 0.91
CA CYS A 84 -29.70 26.11 0.59
C CYS A 84 -29.34 27.05 1.76
N GLU A 85 -30.35 27.54 2.48
CA GLU A 85 -30.17 28.41 3.64
C GLU A 85 -29.58 27.61 4.82
N GLN A 86 -30.02 26.37 5.03
CA GLN A 86 -29.44 25.48 6.03
C GLN A 86 -27.95 25.19 5.74
N ALA A 87 -27.59 24.92 4.48
CA ALA A 87 -26.21 24.68 4.06
C ALA A 87 -25.32 25.92 4.30
N LEU A 88 -25.80 27.11 3.93
CA LEU A 88 -25.10 28.37 4.19
C LEU A 88 -24.78 28.56 5.68
N LEU A 89 -25.77 28.29 6.55
CA LEU A 89 -25.63 28.42 7.99
C LEU A 89 -24.61 27.42 8.56
N LEU A 90 -24.61 26.16 8.09
CA LEU A 90 -23.62 25.17 8.53
C LEU A 90 -22.19 25.56 8.15
N VAL A 91 -21.99 26.06 6.92
CA VAL A 91 -20.68 26.52 6.46
C VAL A 91 -20.18 27.70 7.30
N HIS A 92 -21.05 28.67 7.60
CA HIS A 92 -20.72 29.83 8.44
C HIS A 92 -20.51 29.45 9.92
N SER A 93 -21.22 28.43 10.40
CA SER A 93 -21.06 27.86 11.75
C SER A 93 -19.80 27.01 11.91
N ARG A 94 -18.88 27.08 10.94
CA ARG A 94 -17.57 26.41 10.95
C ARG A 94 -17.63 24.89 10.91
N LEU A 95 -18.58 24.30 10.17
CA LEU A 95 -18.47 22.89 9.80
C LEU A 95 -17.11 22.64 9.12
N LYS A 96 -16.38 21.65 9.63
CA LYS A 96 -15.01 21.30 9.23
C LYS A 96 -15.03 20.33 8.04
N LEU A 97 -15.49 20.83 6.90
CA LEU A 97 -15.58 20.06 5.66
C LEU A 97 -14.20 19.71 5.04
N SER A 98 -13.12 20.33 5.51
CA SER A 98 -11.75 20.11 5.02
C SER A 98 -10.92 19.10 5.84
N GLU A 99 -11.37 18.71 7.04
CA GLU A 99 -10.56 17.87 7.93
C GLU A 99 -10.63 16.38 7.60
N ASP A 100 -11.73 15.94 6.97
CA ASP A 100 -12.03 14.52 6.72
C ASP A 100 -12.85 14.35 5.45
N ASP A 101 -13.02 13.11 4.98
CA ASP A 101 -13.79 12.80 3.78
C ASP A 101 -15.30 12.79 4.09
N TRP A 102 -16.07 13.52 3.28
CA TRP A 102 -17.51 13.70 3.38
C TRP A 102 -18.22 13.14 2.15
N THR A 103 -19.38 12.53 2.36
CA THR A 103 -20.28 12.18 1.27
C THR A 103 -21.57 12.96 1.38
N ILE A 104 -21.91 13.70 0.33
CA ILE A 104 -23.17 14.41 0.18
C ILE A 104 -24.07 13.58 -0.71
N TYR A 105 -25.29 13.31 -0.27
CA TYR A 105 -26.33 12.71 -1.08
C TYR A 105 -27.42 13.74 -1.36
N ALA A 106 -27.74 13.92 -2.64
CA ALA A 106 -28.78 14.82 -3.10
C ALA A 106 -29.83 14.05 -3.92
N ASN A 107 -31.10 14.41 -3.74
CA ASN A 107 -32.21 13.77 -4.42
C ASN A 107 -32.37 14.26 -5.87
N ASP A 108 -32.92 15.46 -6.10
CA ASP A 108 -33.01 16.06 -7.45
C ASP A 108 -32.23 17.39 -7.45
N PRO A 109 -31.46 17.71 -8.50
CA PRO A 109 -30.78 19.00 -8.58
C PRO A 109 -31.75 20.10 -9.01
N ASP A 110 -32.68 20.50 -8.16
CA ASP A 110 -33.36 21.78 -8.33
C ASP A 110 -32.47 22.96 -7.85
N LEU A 111 -33.01 24.18 -7.86
CA LEU A 111 -32.22 25.36 -7.53
C LEU A 111 -31.87 25.42 -6.03
N ASP A 112 -32.76 25.02 -5.13
CA ASP A 112 -32.48 24.93 -3.69
C ASP A 112 -31.34 23.93 -3.42
N THR A 113 -31.45 22.72 -3.95
CA THR A 113 -30.41 21.69 -3.84
C THR A 113 -29.09 22.14 -4.47
N THR A 114 -29.13 22.76 -5.65
CA THR A 114 -27.90 23.17 -6.33
C THR A 114 -27.21 24.34 -5.61
N LEU A 115 -27.95 25.27 -5.04
CA LEU A 115 -27.40 26.33 -4.20
C LEU A 115 -26.83 25.78 -2.89
N ALA A 116 -27.47 24.77 -2.29
CA ALA A 116 -26.93 24.05 -1.13
C ALA A 116 -25.59 23.37 -1.45
N LEU A 117 -25.53 22.63 -2.58
CA LEU A 117 -24.30 22.03 -3.09
C LEU A 117 -23.23 23.08 -3.34
N TRP A 118 -23.58 24.21 -3.97
CA TRP A 118 -22.64 25.29 -4.21
C TRP A 118 -22.03 25.82 -2.90
N CYS A 119 -22.85 26.04 -1.86
CA CYS A 119 -22.37 26.49 -0.55
C CYS A 119 -21.40 25.50 0.09
N LEU A 120 -21.71 24.20 0.05
CA LEU A 120 -20.88 23.14 0.65
C LEU A 120 -19.57 22.95 -0.12
N LEU A 121 -19.61 22.94 -1.46
CA LEU A 121 -18.43 22.80 -2.32
C LEU A 121 -17.53 24.05 -2.28
N ASN A 122 -18.10 25.24 -2.05
CA ASN A 122 -17.35 26.49 -1.96
C ASN A 122 -17.11 26.94 -0.51
N HIS A 123 -17.21 26.04 0.48
CA HIS A 123 -17.19 26.39 1.91
C HIS A 123 -15.98 27.22 2.37
N ARG A 124 -14.84 27.10 1.69
CA ARG A 124 -13.63 27.88 1.96
C ARG A 124 -13.79 29.33 1.48
N ARG A 125 -14.12 29.50 0.20
CA ARG A 125 -14.30 30.80 -0.45
C ARG A 125 -15.50 31.55 0.10
N LEU A 126 -16.57 30.84 0.48
CA LEU A 126 -17.80 31.42 1.02
C LEU A 126 -17.54 32.34 2.22
N ARG A 127 -16.57 31.98 3.07
CA ARG A 127 -16.20 32.75 4.27
C ARG A 127 -15.41 34.02 3.94
N GLU A 128 -14.74 34.02 2.80
CA GLU A 128 -13.82 35.08 2.35
C GLU A 128 -14.37 35.83 1.13
N LEU A 129 -15.66 35.66 0.81
CA LEU A 129 -16.30 36.38 -0.29
C LEU A 129 -16.14 37.87 -0.13
N ARG A 130 -15.78 38.52 -1.23
CA ARG A 130 -15.79 39.98 -1.35
C ARG A 130 -17.20 40.53 -1.09
N PRO A 131 -17.34 41.76 -0.58
CA PRO A 131 -18.64 42.36 -0.31
C PRO A 131 -19.59 42.28 -1.51
N GLU A 132 -19.09 42.57 -2.71
CA GLU A 132 -19.89 42.57 -3.95
C GLU A 132 -20.41 41.16 -4.29
N ALA A 133 -19.61 40.12 -4.06
CA ALA A 133 -20.02 38.73 -4.27
C ALA A 133 -21.07 38.29 -3.24
N ARG A 134 -20.98 38.78 -1.99
CA ARG A 134 -22.00 38.54 -0.95
C ARG A 134 -23.32 39.22 -1.29
N ASP A 135 -23.27 40.45 -1.78
CA ASP A 135 -24.44 41.22 -2.21
C ASP A 135 -25.16 40.58 -3.40
N VAL A 136 -24.47 39.73 -4.15
CA VAL A 136 -25.08 38.87 -5.17
C VAL A 136 -25.67 37.61 -4.57
N LEU A 137 -24.86 36.84 -3.83
CA LEU A 137 -25.21 35.50 -3.40
C LEU A 137 -26.33 35.47 -2.34
N LEU A 138 -26.23 36.31 -1.30
CA LEU A 138 -27.13 36.23 -0.15
C LEU A 138 -28.59 36.55 -0.52
N PRO A 139 -28.89 37.56 -1.36
CA PRO A 139 -30.26 37.79 -1.81
C PRO A 139 -30.85 36.64 -2.63
N ILE A 140 -30.05 35.97 -3.47
CA ILE A 140 -30.51 34.81 -4.26
C ILE A 140 -30.85 33.65 -3.33
N LEU A 141 -29.95 33.29 -2.41
CA LEU A 141 -30.19 32.22 -1.42
C LEU A 141 -31.44 32.51 -0.58
N ARG A 142 -31.60 33.76 -0.13
CA ARG A 142 -32.74 34.15 0.70
C ARG A 142 -34.06 34.12 -0.07
N LEU A 143 -34.06 34.58 -1.32
CA LEU A 143 -35.25 34.58 -2.15
C LEU A 143 -35.63 33.15 -2.55
N GLU A 144 -34.67 32.35 -3.03
CA GLU A 144 -34.91 30.95 -3.40
C GLU A 144 -35.41 30.15 -2.19
N GLY A 145 -34.75 30.26 -1.04
CA GLY A 145 -35.20 29.54 0.15
C GLY A 145 -36.60 29.95 0.59
N ALA A 146 -37.01 31.20 0.38
CA ALA A 146 -38.39 31.61 0.63
C ALA A 146 -39.39 31.06 -0.40
N ILE A 147 -39.01 31.02 -1.69
CA ILE A 147 -39.83 30.42 -2.77
C ILE A 147 -40.01 28.93 -2.51
N ASP A 148 -38.93 28.23 -2.18
CA ASP A 148 -38.96 26.79 -2.06
C ASP A 148 -39.59 26.34 -0.73
N ALA A 149 -39.33 27.02 0.39
CA ALA A 149 -40.02 26.71 1.64
C ALA A 149 -41.51 27.11 1.61
N ASN A 150 -41.88 28.29 1.07
CA ASN A 150 -43.23 28.86 1.27
C ASN A 150 -44.04 29.09 0.00
N GLY A 151 -43.48 28.79 -1.17
CA GLY A 151 -44.07 29.10 -2.45
C GLY A 151 -43.82 30.55 -2.92
N PRO A 152 -43.95 30.81 -4.23
CA PRO A 152 -43.64 32.11 -4.84
C PRO A 152 -44.56 33.25 -4.37
N GLU A 153 -45.76 32.93 -3.88
CA GLU A 153 -46.73 33.92 -3.40
C GLU A 153 -46.23 34.64 -2.13
N LEU A 154 -45.60 33.88 -1.23
CA LEU A 154 -45.07 34.38 0.05
C LEU A 154 -43.62 34.84 -0.04
N ALA A 155 -42.91 34.51 -1.13
CA ALA A 155 -41.49 34.87 -1.34
C ALA A 155 -41.20 36.38 -1.23
N LYS A 156 -42.18 37.23 -1.55
CA LYS A 156 -42.06 38.70 -1.40
C LYS A 156 -41.91 39.15 0.07
N LEU A 157 -42.25 38.29 1.03
CA LEU A 157 -42.12 38.53 2.46
C LEU A 157 -40.76 38.07 3.04
N CYS A 158 -39.81 37.65 2.18
CA CYS A 158 -38.49 37.16 2.61
C CYS A 158 -37.60 38.21 3.32
N GLY A 159 -38.02 39.49 3.33
CA GLY A 159 -37.34 40.58 4.03
C GLY A 159 -36.30 41.34 3.20
N LEU A 160 -36.20 41.08 1.90
CA LEU A 160 -35.30 41.80 1.01
C LEU A 160 -35.84 43.21 0.65
N PRO A 161 -34.96 44.24 0.58
CA PRO A 161 -35.33 45.52 0.00
C PRO A 161 -35.84 45.37 -1.44
N THR A 162 -36.81 46.19 -1.87
CA THR A 162 -37.48 46.06 -3.17
C THR A 162 -36.52 45.93 -4.35
N ARG A 163 -35.43 46.71 -4.37
CA ARG A 163 -34.41 46.63 -5.42
C ARG A 163 -33.66 45.30 -5.38
N ALA A 164 -33.20 44.87 -4.20
CA ALA A 164 -32.50 43.60 -4.03
C ALA A 164 -33.40 42.41 -4.37
N LEU A 165 -34.69 42.47 -4.02
CA LEU A 165 -35.68 41.47 -4.39
C LEU A 165 -35.83 41.36 -5.92
N ALA A 166 -36.01 42.50 -6.60
CA ALA A 166 -36.13 42.52 -8.06
C ALA A 166 -34.84 42.06 -8.76
N ASP A 167 -33.68 42.40 -8.22
CA ASP A 167 -32.38 41.99 -8.76
C ASP A 167 -32.13 40.49 -8.53
N ALA A 168 -32.47 39.95 -7.36
CA ALA A 168 -32.39 38.53 -7.05
C ALA A 168 -33.35 37.70 -7.91
N GLN A 169 -34.59 38.18 -8.10
CA GLN A 169 -35.57 37.50 -8.96
C GLN A 169 -35.07 37.38 -10.39
N ARG A 170 -34.52 38.46 -10.97
CA ARG A 170 -33.96 38.41 -12.34
C ARG A 170 -32.82 37.40 -12.45
N ARG A 171 -31.95 37.33 -11.45
CA ARG A 171 -30.84 36.36 -11.41
C ARG A 171 -31.34 34.91 -11.29
N ILE A 172 -32.34 34.65 -10.45
CA ILE A 172 -32.99 33.33 -10.37
C ILE A 172 -33.62 32.97 -11.72
N ASP A 173 -34.32 33.92 -12.36
CA ASP A 173 -34.92 33.70 -13.67
C ASP A 173 -33.88 33.37 -14.75
N GLU A 174 -32.70 34.01 -14.72
CA GLU A 174 -31.56 33.72 -15.58
C GLU A 174 -31.01 32.30 -15.36
N LEU A 175 -30.87 31.86 -14.11
CA LEU A 175 -30.43 30.49 -13.77
C LEU A 175 -31.45 29.44 -14.26
N LEU A 176 -32.75 29.72 -14.12
CA LEU A 176 -33.83 28.78 -14.44
C LEU A 176 -34.19 28.72 -15.93
N VAL A 177 -33.58 29.53 -16.82
CA VAL A 177 -33.87 29.49 -18.27
C VAL A 177 -33.73 28.07 -18.81
N ARG A 178 -32.60 27.43 -18.53
CA ARG A 178 -32.29 26.10 -19.06
C ARG A 178 -33.20 25.02 -18.50
N GLU A 179 -33.51 25.10 -17.21
CA GLU A 179 -34.48 24.22 -16.56
C GLU A 179 -35.84 24.29 -17.25
N ARG A 180 -36.34 25.51 -17.49
CA ARG A 180 -37.62 25.75 -18.16
C ARG A 180 -37.63 25.17 -19.57
N GLU A 181 -36.56 25.34 -20.34
CA GLU A 181 -36.41 24.73 -21.67
C GLU A 181 -36.52 23.20 -21.61
N ILE A 182 -35.76 22.56 -20.72
CA ILE A 182 -35.76 21.08 -20.58
C ILE A 182 -37.15 20.59 -20.17
N LYS A 183 -37.80 21.27 -19.20
CA LYS A 183 -39.15 20.95 -18.73
C LYS A 183 -40.19 21.12 -19.85
N GLN A 184 -40.11 22.18 -20.64
CA GLN A 184 -41.00 22.41 -21.79
C GLN A 184 -40.89 21.32 -22.86
N THR A 185 -39.69 20.78 -23.08
CA THR A 185 -39.48 19.66 -24.01
C THR A 185 -39.80 18.28 -23.43
N GLY A 186 -40.28 18.21 -22.17
CA GLY A 186 -40.54 16.94 -21.46
C GLY A 186 -39.28 16.14 -21.13
N GLY A 187 -38.10 16.75 -21.20
CA GLY A 187 -36.81 16.09 -21.03
C GLY A 187 -36.35 15.94 -19.58
N TRP A 188 -37.05 16.54 -18.62
CA TRP A 188 -36.61 16.65 -17.22
C TRP A 188 -36.28 15.31 -16.56
N ALA A 189 -37.13 14.30 -16.76
CA ALA A 189 -36.94 12.96 -16.19
C ALA A 189 -35.79 12.16 -16.85
N LYS A 190 -35.29 12.60 -18.01
CA LYS A 190 -34.25 11.92 -18.79
C LYS A 190 -32.92 12.69 -18.82
N LYS A 191 -32.82 13.78 -18.07
CA LYS A 191 -31.63 14.64 -18.03
C LYS A 191 -30.43 13.85 -17.45
N ASP A 192 -29.23 14.10 -17.96
CA ASP A 192 -28.02 13.73 -17.21
C ASP A 192 -27.93 14.69 -16.01
N VAL A 193 -28.30 14.18 -14.84
CA VAL A 193 -28.34 14.97 -13.60
C VAL A 193 -26.98 15.56 -13.23
N TYR A 194 -25.88 14.87 -13.52
CA TYR A 194 -24.54 15.36 -13.23
C TYR A 194 -24.15 16.49 -14.19
N ALA A 195 -24.42 16.31 -15.49
CA ALA A 195 -24.14 17.35 -16.48
C ALA A 195 -24.94 18.63 -16.19
N TYR A 196 -26.23 18.48 -15.89
CA TYR A 196 -27.11 19.59 -15.52
C TYR A 196 -26.60 20.32 -14.26
N THR A 197 -26.28 19.58 -13.21
CA THR A 197 -25.81 20.17 -11.94
C THR A 197 -24.49 20.91 -12.13
N ILE A 198 -23.54 20.35 -12.90
CA ILE A 198 -22.27 21.00 -13.20
C ILE A 198 -22.49 22.32 -13.96
N GLU A 199 -23.38 22.33 -14.95
CA GLU A 199 -23.71 23.54 -15.71
C GLU A 199 -24.34 24.63 -14.82
N MET A 200 -25.25 24.24 -13.92
CA MET A 200 -25.87 25.15 -12.96
C MET A 200 -24.84 25.71 -11.95
N LEU A 201 -23.97 24.86 -11.39
CA LEU A 201 -22.88 25.29 -10.50
C LEU A 201 -21.93 26.27 -11.19
N ARG A 202 -21.60 26.04 -12.47
CA ARG A 202 -20.78 26.96 -13.29
C ARG A 202 -21.50 28.29 -13.55
N SER A 203 -22.82 28.27 -13.71
CA SER A 203 -23.63 29.47 -13.89
C SER A 203 -23.68 30.31 -12.61
N ILE A 204 -23.81 29.67 -11.45
CA ILE A 204 -23.69 30.33 -10.14
C ILE A 204 -22.29 30.91 -9.95
N ASP A 205 -21.23 30.15 -10.29
CA ASP A 205 -19.85 30.67 -10.25
C ASP A 205 -19.69 31.93 -11.09
N ALA A 206 -20.16 31.93 -12.34
CA ALA A 206 -20.09 33.08 -13.24
C ALA A 206 -20.90 34.29 -12.77
N MET A 207 -21.93 34.06 -11.95
CA MET A 207 -22.75 35.11 -11.37
C MET A 207 -22.13 35.73 -10.12
N VAL A 208 -21.46 34.91 -9.28
CA VAL A 208 -20.97 35.30 -7.96
C VAL A 208 -19.49 35.73 -7.99
N TYR A 209 -18.64 35.02 -8.73
CA TYR A 209 -17.20 35.26 -8.74
C TYR A 209 -16.72 36.09 -9.93
N GLN A 210 -15.54 36.69 -9.77
CA GLN A 210 -14.72 37.24 -10.83
C GLN A 210 -13.44 36.41 -11.01
N PHE A 211 -12.70 36.65 -12.08
CA PHE A 211 -11.47 35.89 -12.35
C PHE A 211 -10.42 36.07 -11.25
N GLU A 212 -10.33 37.27 -10.70
CA GLU A 212 -9.38 37.66 -9.66
C GLU A 212 -9.61 36.90 -8.35
N ASP A 213 -10.85 36.43 -8.11
CA ASP A 213 -11.16 35.58 -6.97
C ASP A 213 -10.41 34.24 -7.05
N PHE A 214 -9.92 33.84 -8.22
CA PHE A 214 -9.21 32.58 -8.46
C PHE A 214 -7.70 32.76 -8.67
N GLY A 215 -7.11 33.86 -8.20
CA GLY A 215 -5.66 34.11 -8.35
C GLY A 215 -4.77 33.03 -7.72
N ASP A 216 -5.30 32.27 -6.75
CA ASP A 216 -4.66 31.14 -6.08
C ASP A 216 -5.00 29.77 -6.68
N TYR A 217 -5.92 29.71 -7.65
CA TYR A 217 -6.36 28.45 -8.24
C TYR A 217 -5.28 27.85 -9.14
N THR A 218 -4.87 26.62 -8.80
CA THR A 218 -4.01 25.78 -9.63
C THR A 218 -4.68 24.42 -9.73
N ARG A 219 -4.64 23.71 -10.85
CA ARG A 219 -5.27 22.38 -10.97
C ARG A 219 -4.21 21.30 -10.93
N ILE A 220 -4.39 20.30 -10.07
CA ILE A 220 -3.64 19.03 -10.16
C ILE A 220 -4.34 18.15 -11.18
N GLU A 221 -3.61 17.62 -12.17
CA GLU A 221 -4.20 16.78 -13.24
C GLU A 221 -4.99 15.60 -12.67
N GLU A 222 -4.45 14.91 -11.66
CA GLU A 222 -5.14 13.80 -11.01
C GLU A 222 -4.61 13.49 -9.61
N ILE A 223 -5.50 13.30 -8.64
CA ILE A 223 -5.15 12.70 -7.34
C ILE A 223 -5.58 11.23 -7.38
N TYR A 224 -4.60 10.33 -7.30
CA TYR A 224 -4.80 8.90 -7.30
C TYR A 224 -5.26 8.39 -5.92
N GLY A 225 -4.84 9.05 -4.83
CA GLY A 225 -5.26 8.69 -3.49
C GLY A 225 -4.41 9.34 -2.39
N HIS A 226 -4.78 9.08 -1.14
CA HIS A 226 -4.04 9.50 0.04
C HIS A 226 -4.14 8.45 1.16
N VAL A 227 -3.12 8.37 2.03
CA VAL A 227 -3.08 7.45 3.18
C VAL A 227 -2.48 8.13 4.39
N GLU A 228 -2.98 7.80 5.58
CA GLU A 228 -2.40 8.24 6.84
C GLU A 228 -1.19 7.36 7.19
N ILE A 229 0.00 7.97 7.28
CA ILE A 229 1.26 7.28 7.53
C ILE A 229 1.69 7.32 9.01
N ALA A 230 1.18 8.32 9.74
CA ALA A 230 1.29 8.48 11.19
C ALA A 230 0.14 9.39 11.66
N PRO A 231 -0.16 9.48 12.98
CA PRO A 231 -1.23 10.34 13.47
C PRO A 231 -1.12 11.77 12.92
N ARG A 232 -2.14 12.20 12.17
CA ARG A 232 -2.20 13.53 11.50
C ARG A 232 -1.11 13.76 10.44
N GLN A 233 -0.51 12.71 9.88
CA GLN A 233 0.46 12.80 8.79
C GLN A 233 -0.05 12.01 7.58
N VAL A 234 -0.16 12.69 6.44
CA VAL A 234 -0.73 12.14 5.20
C VAL A 234 0.33 12.07 4.11
N ALA A 235 0.35 10.93 3.42
CA ALA A 235 1.01 10.77 2.13
C ALA A 235 -0.02 10.90 1.00
N VAL A 236 0.26 11.72 0.00
CA VAL A 236 -0.61 11.91 -1.17
C VAL A 236 0.10 11.41 -2.43
N ILE A 237 -0.60 10.64 -3.25
CA ILE A 237 -0.14 10.24 -4.59
C ILE A 237 -0.97 10.92 -5.66
N CYS A 238 -0.30 11.56 -6.60
CA CYS A 238 -0.94 12.35 -7.63
C CYS A 238 -0.13 12.33 -8.93
N ARG A 239 -0.79 12.67 -10.03
CA ARG A 239 -0.18 12.95 -11.32
C ARG A 239 -0.32 14.43 -11.61
N ASP A 240 0.79 15.01 -12.04
CA ASP A 240 0.82 16.36 -12.56
C ASP A 240 2.09 16.58 -13.39
N ARG A 241 2.00 17.37 -14.46
CA ARG A 241 3.16 17.71 -15.31
C ARG A 241 4.03 18.83 -14.73
N SER A 242 3.51 19.57 -13.75
CA SER A 242 4.26 20.62 -13.05
C SER A 242 5.32 20.03 -12.12
N GLY A 243 6.19 20.92 -11.61
CA GLY A 243 7.23 20.52 -10.65
C GLY A 243 6.64 20.17 -9.28
N ILE A 244 7.31 19.26 -8.56
CA ILE A 244 6.85 18.81 -7.24
C ILE A 244 6.68 19.93 -6.20
N TYR A 245 7.39 21.04 -6.34
CA TYR A 245 7.24 22.21 -5.47
C TYR A 245 5.94 22.97 -5.73
N THR A 246 5.50 23.06 -6.98
CA THR A 246 4.21 23.64 -7.36
C THR A 246 3.07 22.78 -6.82
N VAL A 247 3.20 21.46 -7.01
CA VAL A 247 2.27 20.47 -6.44
C VAL A 247 2.24 20.56 -4.92
N GLU A 248 3.39 20.67 -4.25
CA GLU A 248 3.44 20.83 -2.79
C GLU A 248 2.68 22.07 -2.31
N GLN A 249 2.88 23.23 -2.93
CA GLN A 249 2.15 24.46 -2.57
C GLN A 249 0.64 24.26 -2.69
N HIS A 250 0.19 23.62 -3.76
CA HIS A 250 -1.21 23.29 -3.97
C HIS A 250 -1.73 22.32 -2.90
N LEU A 251 -1.06 21.19 -2.70
CA LEU A 251 -1.47 20.20 -1.71
C LEU A 251 -1.46 20.81 -0.29
N LYS A 252 -0.55 21.74 0.03
CA LYS A 252 -0.54 22.44 1.32
C LYS A 252 -1.81 23.27 1.55
N THR A 253 -2.44 23.81 0.51
CA THR A 253 -3.73 24.47 0.68
C THR A 253 -4.81 23.49 1.16
N HIS A 254 -4.70 22.19 0.85
CA HIS A 254 -5.74 21.18 1.14
C HIS A 254 -5.47 20.40 2.41
N TRP A 255 -4.26 19.89 2.57
CA TRP A 255 -3.86 19.06 3.72
C TRP A 255 -3.19 19.86 4.83
N GLY A 256 -2.86 21.15 4.60
CA GLY A 256 -2.20 22.01 5.58
C GLY A 256 -0.95 21.35 6.17
N ASP A 257 -0.85 21.39 7.49
CA ASP A 257 0.24 20.79 8.25
C ASP A 257 0.22 19.26 8.27
N GLN A 258 -0.88 18.62 7.85
CA GLN A 258 -0.93 17.16 7.78
C GLN A 258 -0.14 16.61 6.59
N LEU A 259 0.09 17.42 5.55
CA LEU A 259 0.83 16.98 4.37
C LEU A 259 2.28 16.69 4.74
N SER A 260 2.66 15.42 4.72
CA SER A 260 3.99 14.99 5.13
C SER A 260 4.81 14.41 3.98
N LEU A 261 4.16 13.75 3.03
CA LEU A 261 4.82 13.10 1.91
C LEU A 261 4.01 13.22 0.61
N ILE A 262 4.72 13.44 -0.49
CA ILE A 262 4.14 13.54 -1.84
C ILE A 262 4.81 12.50 -2.72
N ALA A 263 4.00 11.72 -3.42
CA ALA A 263 4.41 10.86 -4.53
C ALA A 263 3.83 11.44 -5.83
N LEU A 264 4.65 12.19 -6.56
CA LEU A 264 4.24 12.83 -7.81
C LEU A 264 4.64 11.98 -9.01
N GLU A 265 3.68 11.54 -9.79
CA GLU A 265 3.88 10.97 -11.11
C GLU A 265 3.93 12.09 -12.15
N ASN A 266 5.13 12.42 -12.64
CA ASN A 266 5.28 13.44 -13.68
C ASN A 266 5.19 12.87 -15.11
N GLN A 267 5.50 11.59 -15.26
CA GLN A 267 5.36 10.80 -16.47
C GLN A 267 4.94 9.39 -16.06
N PRO A 268 4.25 8.62 -16.92
CA PRO A 268 3.83 7.25 -16.60
C PRO A 268 4.99 6.39 -16.07
N GLY A 269 4.87 5.87 -14.85
CA GLY A 269 5.89 5.07 -14.16
C GLY A 269 7.07 5.88 -13.57
N HIS A 270 7.10 7.19 -13.71
CA HIS A 270 8.14 8.05 -13.18
C HIS A 270 7.62 8.88 -12.01
N TYR A 271 8.04 8.48 -10.81
CA TYR A 271 7.63 9.11 -9.57
C TYR A 271 8.76 9.93 -8.97
N THR A 272 8.41 11.10 -8.45
CA THR A 272 9.24 11.87 -7.52
C THR A 272 8.61 11.77 -6.14
N LEU A 273 9.39 11.30 -5.17
CA LEU A 273 8.99 11.26 -3.76
C LEU A 273 9.60 12.46 -3.05
N ARG A 274 8.78 13.15 -2.25
CA ARG A 274 9.24 14.29 -1.47
C ARG A 274 8.63 14.29 -0.07
N ARG A 275 9.48 14.56 0.90
CA ARG A 275 9.12 14.90 2.27
C ARG A 275 8.81 16.40 2.34
N VAL A 276 7.69 16.75 2.94
CA VAL A 276 7.17 18.13 2.95
C VAL A 276 7.71 18.94 4.14
N SER A 277 7.88 18.32 5.31
CA SER A 277 8.51 18.93 6.48
C SER A 277 9.84 18.24 6.78
N THR A 278 10.95 19.00 6.73
CA THR A 278 12.32 18.51 6.95
C THR A 278 12.66 18.20 8.41
N LEU A 279 11.88 18.72 9.36
CA LEU A 279 12.09 18.49 10.80
C LEU A 279 11.14 17.42 11.34
N ASP A 280 9.86 17.51 11.02
CA ASP A 280 8.81 16.67 11.65
C ASP A 280 8.23 15.58 10.73
N GLY A 281 8.53 15.62 9.42
CA GLY A 281 8.07 14.60 8.49
C GLY A 281 8.87 13.28 8.61
N PRO A 282 8.38 12.17 8.07
CA PRO A 282 9.16 10.94 8.01
C PRO A 282 10.23 11.01 6.91
N ASP A 283 11.43 10.50 7.20
CA ASP A 283 12.50 10.25 6.23
C ASP A 283 12.02 9.31 5.11
N LEU A 284 12.49 9.50 3.88
CA LEU A 284 12.17 8.67 2.72
C LEU A 284 12.90 7.33 2.66
N GLU A 285 13.96 7.11 3.44
CA GLU A 285 14.72 5.84 3.42
C GLU A 285 13.86 4.58 3.69
N PRO A 286 12.94 4.54 4.67
CA PRO A 286 12.04 3.40 4.86
C PRO A 286 11.19 3.11 3.62
N ALA A 287 10.71 4.15 2.92
CA ALA A 287 9.96 4.00 1.68
C ALA A 287 10.85 3.45 0.57
N TYR A 288 12.05 4.01 0.36
CA TYR A 288 13.01 3.50 -0.64
C TYR A 288 13.37 2.03 -0.39
N ALA A 289 13.62 1.65 0.86
CA ALA A 289 13.99 0.29 1.22
C ALA A 289 12.90 -0.73 0.86
N LEU A 290 11.62 -0.39 1.10
CA LEU A 290 10.51 -1.29 0.81
C LEU A 290 10.14 -1.28 -0.68
N LEU A 291 10.11 -0.11 -1.33
CA LEU A 291 9.88 0.03 -2.77
C LEU A 291 10.92 -0.75 -3.57
N ASN A 292 12.21 -0.62 -3.25
CA ASN A 292 13.29 -1.37 -3.92
C ASN A 292 13.20 -2.89 -3.77
N ARG A 293 12.53 -3.37 -2.73
CA ARG A 293 12.34 -4.80 -2.47
C ARG A 293 11.16 -5.36 -3.27
N ILE A 294 10.13 -4.55 -3.44
CA ILE A 294 8.86 -4.95 -4.02
C ILE A 294 8.84 -4.71 -5.53
N ASP A 295 9.36 -3.57 -6.00
CA ASP A 295 9.34 -3.16 -7.39
C ASP A 295 10.07 -4.18 -8.29
N PRO A 296 9.36 -4.80 -9.26
CA PRO A 296 9.98 -5.72 -10.21
C PRO A 296 11.06 -5.05 -11.07
N ALA A 297 10.98 -3.73 -11.30
CA ALA A 297 11.96 -2.98 -12.07
C ALA A 297 13.33 -2.91 -11.38
N VAL A 298 13.39 -3.08 -10.05
CA VAL A 298 14.62 -2.97 -9.27
C VAL A 298 15.26 -4.35 -9.10
N ASP A 299 16.18 -4.71 -9.98
CA ASP A 299 16.88 -6.01 -10.02
C ASP A 299 18.35 -5.93 -9.57
N GLY A 300 18.80 -4.76 -9.12
CA GLY A 300 20.19 -4.50 -8.75
C GLY A 300 21.13 -4.31 -9.95
N ARG A 301 20.60 -4.15 -11.17
CA ARG A 301 21.37 -4.02 -12.41
C ARG A 301 20.84 -2.88 -13.30
N PRO A 302 21.57 -1.77 -13.49
CA PRO A 302 22.83 -1.35 -12.84
C PRO A 302 22.62 -0.88 -11.38
N PRO A 303 23.69 -0.63 -10.60
CA PRO A 303 23.59 -0.17 -9.20
C PRO A 303 22.73 1.08 -8.97
N GLY A 304 22.56 1.92 -9.99
CA GLY A 304 21.71 3.12 -9.96
C GLY A 304 20.23 2.89 -10.35
N LYS A 305 19.84 1.68 -10.74
CA LYS A 305 18.46 1.35 -11.13
C LYS A 305 17.64 0.93 -9.90
N ARG A 306 17.32 1.92 -9.08
CA ARG A 306 16.58 1.77 -7.83
C ARG A 306 15.81 3.06 -7.50
N TRP A 307 14.81 2.94 -6.64
CA TRP A 307 14.26 4.06 -5.89
C TRP A 307 15.35 4.65 -4.99
N GLY A 308 15.48 5.97 -4.98
CA GLY A 308 16.45 6.63 -4.12
C GLY A 308 16.59 8.13 -4.37
N GLY A 309 17.40 8.76 -3.53
CA GLY A 309 17.65 10.19 -3.52
C GLY A 309 18.26 10.59 -2.18
N SER A 310 17.88 11.77 -1.71
CA SER A 310 18.14 12.23 -0.34
C SER A 310 16.99 11.80 0.59
N ALA A 311 17.17 12.03 1.89
CA ALA A 311 16.09 11.85 2.88
C ALA A 311 14.87 12.75 2.63
N ASP A 312 15.03 13.83 1.86
CA ASP A 312 13.97 14.82 1.62
C ASP A 312 13.34 14.72 0.23
N ILE A 313 14.11 14.29 -0.77
CA ILE A 313 13.64 14.17 -2.15
C ILE A 313 14.40 13.11 -2.93
N GLY A 314 13.68 12.33 -3.73
CA GLY A 314 14.22 11.36 -4.67
C GLY A 314 13.15 10.86 -5.62
N GLY A 315 13.38 9.71 -6.27
CA GLY A 315 12.43 9.23 -7.27
C GLY A 315 12.57 7.76 -7.62
N SER A 316 11.75 7.34 -8.58
CA SER A 316 11.69 5.98 -9.11
C SER A 316 12.91 5.64 -9.99
N PRO A 317 13.10 4.35 -10.35
CA PRO A 317 14.22 3.93 -11.19
C PRO A 317 14.25 4.63 -12.56
N ARG A 318 15.31 5.36 -12.87
CA ARG A 318 15.38 6.24 -14.06
C ARG A 318 15.29 5.56 -15.45
N PRO A 319 15.83 4.35 -15.71
CA PRO A 319 15.86 3.82 -17.07
C PRO A 319 14.49 3.44 -17.66
N ARG A 320 13.53 3.05 -16.80
CA ARG A 320 12.23 2.51 -17.22
C ARG A 320 11.07 2.91 -16.29
N GLY A 321 11.33 3.70 -15.25
CA GLY A 321 10.38 3.94 -14.19
C GLY A 321 10.18 2.72 -13.28
N THR A 322 9.18 2.83 -12.41
CA THR A 322 8.64 1.72 -11.61
C THR A 322 7.69 0.88 -12.45
N GLN A 323 7.57 -0.41 -12.12
CA GLN A 323 6.51 -1.28 -12.65
C GLN A 323 5.32 -1.44 -11.71
N LEU A 324 5.33 -0.71 -10.59
CA LEU A 324 4.23 -0.67 -9.63
C LEU A 324 3.14 0.28 -10.11
N ALA A 325 1.88 -0.12 -9.97
CA ALA A 325 0.74 0.77 -10.16
C ALA A 325 0.67 1.81 -9.03
N SER A 326 0.00 2.94 -9.28
CA SER A 326 -0.15 4.02 -8.28
C SER A 326 -0.77 3.51 -6.97
N ALA A 327 -1.76 2.62 -7.06
CA ALA A 327 -2.39 1.96 -5.91
C ALA A 327 -1.38 1.10 -5.10
N GLU A 328 -0.45 0.41 -5.76
CA GLU A 328 0.57 -0.37 -5.07
C GLU A 328 1.62 0.55 -4.42
N VAL A 329 2.00 1.65 -5.08
CA VAL A 329 2.95 2.62 -4.53
C VAL A 329 2.42 3.18 -3.21
N ILE A 330 1.15 3.59 -3.15
CA ILE A 330 0.60 4.17 -1.93
C ILE A 330 0.40 3.15 -0.80
N GLU A 331 0.02 1.90 -1.11
CA GLU A 331 -0.02 0.81 -0.13
C GLU A 331 1.37 0.54 0.47
N ILE A 332 2.41 0.58 -0.37
CA ILE A 332 3.80 0.40 0.06
C ILE A 332 4.26 1.56 0.94
N LEU A 333 3.88 2.81 0.61
CA LEU A 333 4.16 3.98 1.44
C LEU A 333 3.49 3.85 2.80
N GLU A 334 2.21 3.48 2.86
CA GLU A 334 1.52 3.23 4.12
C GLU A 334 2.27 2.17 4.95
N ARG A 335 2.61 1.03 4.33
CA ARG A 335 3.32 -0.06 5.00
C ARG A 335 4.72 0.32 5.47
N ALA A 336 5.42 1.20 4.76
CA ALA A 336 6.76 1.63 5.12
C ALA A 336 6.79 2.39 6.46
N TYR A 337 5.73 3.15 6.75
CA TYR A 337 5.66 3.99 7.97
C TYR A 337 4.80 3.39 9.07
N ARG A 338 3.79 2.58 8.71
CA ARG A 338 2.94 1.89 9.67
C ARG A 338 3.69 0.73 10.31
N LYS A 339 4.33 0.99 11.46
CA LYS A 339 5.12 -0.02 12.18
C LYS A 339 4.20 -1.15 12.67
N PRO A 340 4.48 -2.42 12.33
CA PRO A 340 3.75 -3.54 12.90
C PRO A 340 3.95 -3.58 14.43
N SER A 341 2.90 -3.96 15.16
CA SER A 341 2.95 -4.09 16.61
C SER A 341 4.06 -5.04 17.05
N PHE A 342 4.62 -4.81 18.24
CA PHE A 342 5.69 -5.66 18.78
C PHE A 342 5.30 -7.14 18.83
N ALA A 343 4.05 -7.43 19.24
CA ALA A 343 3.50 -8.78 19.26
C ALA A 343 3.47 -9.43 17.86
N MET A 344 3.04 -8.68 16.84
CA MET A 344 3.05 -9.17 15.46
C MET A 344 4.47 -9.50 14.97
N ARG A 345 5.46 -8.67 15.32
CA ARG A 345 6.86 -8.91 14.95
C ARG A 345 7.42 -10.18 15.60
N ILE A 346 7.09 -10.43 16.87
CA ILE A 346 7.46 -11.68 17.56
C ILE A 346 6.78 -12.87 16.89
N ALA A 347 5.46 -12.81 16.69
CA ALA A 347 4.69 -13.89 16.10
C ALA A 347 5.22 -14.28 14.71
N ARG A 348 5.53 -13.30 13.85
CA ARG A 348 6.11 -13.56 12.52
C ARG A 348 7.51 -14.19 12.61
N THR A 349 8.33 -13.74 13.55
CA THR A 349 9.68 -14.31 13.78
C THR A 349 9.58 -15.77 14.25
N ALA A 350 8.70 -16.05 15.22
CA ALA A 350 8.46 -17.39 15.73
C ALA A 350 7.89 -18.32 14.66
N MET A 351 6.93 -17.85 13.86
CA MET A 351 6.37 -18.59 12.73
C MET A 351 7.45 -18.94 11.71
N ALA A 352 8.28 -17.98 11.29
CA ALA A 352 9.35 -18.25 10.33
C ALA A 352 10.39 -19.24 10.88
N PHE A 353 10.73 -19.15 12.18
CA PHE A 353 11.61 -20.11 12.83
C PHE A 353 10.99 -21.53 12.87
N ALA A 354 9.71 -21.64 13.20
CA ALA A 354 8.98 -22.91 13.19
C ALA A 354 8.91 -23.52 11.78
N VAL A 355 8.67 -22.71 10.74
CA VAL A 355 8.78 -23.15 9.33
C VAL A 355 10.18 -23.65 9.02
N GLY A 356 11.22 -23.01 9.55
CA GLY A 356 12.60 -23.49 9.44
C GLY A 356 12.79 -24.89 10.04
N LEU A 357 12.27 -25.13 11.25
CA LEU A 357 12.33 -26.44 11.90
C LEU A 357 11.48 -27.52 11.22
N ALA A 358 10.41 -27.12 10.51
CA ALA A 358 9.56 -28.04 9.77
C ALA A 358 10.32 -28.82 8.66
N PHE A 359 11.51 -28.37 8.27
CA PHE A 359 12.41 -29.16 7.42
C PHE A 359 12.69 -30.56 7.97
N LEU A 360 12.75 -30.72 9.30
CA LEU A 360 13.00 -32.02 9.94
C LEU A 360 11.85 -33.02 9.73
N ALA A 361 10.64 -32.54 9.42
CA ALA A 361 9.49 -33.40 9.17
C ALA A 361 9.61 -34.20 7.86
N PHE A 362 10.52 -33.83 6.95
CA PHE A 362 10.73 -34.57 5.71
C PHE A 362 11.37 -35.95 5.91
N TRP A 363 12.04 -36.19 7.05
CA TRP A 363 12.63 -37.49 7.36
C TRP A 363 11.56 -38.58 7.59
N PRO A 364 10.62 -38.44 8.56
CA PRO A 364 9.56 -39.43 8.74
C PRO A 364 8.62 -39.51 7.53
N LEU A 365 8.48 -38.45 6.74
CA LEU A 365 7.73 -38.49 5.48
C LEU A 365 8.43 -39.33 4.41
N ALA A 366 9.76 -39.23 4.30
CA ALA A 366 10.56 -40.07 3.42
C ALA A 366 10.50 -41.55 3.85
N ASP A 367 10.54 -41.82 5.16
CA ASP A 367 10.41 -43.17 5.72
C ASP A 367 9.03 -43.81 5.43
N ALA A 368 7.99 -42.99 5.22
CA ALA A 368 6.63 -43.43 4.93
C ALA A 368 6.35 -43.67 3.43
N LEU A 369 7.26 -43.26 2.52
CA LEU A 369 7.13 -43.55 1.10
C LEU A 369 7.33 -45.06 0.85
N PRO A 370 6.59 -45.68 -0.10
CA PRO A 370 6.81 -47.08 -0.47
C PRO A 370 8.28 -47.30 -0.79
N SER A 371 8.95 -48.19 -0.04
CA SER A 371 10.38 -48.40 -0.18
C SER A 371 10.70 -48.99 -1.56
N LEU A 372 11.63 -48.35 -2.27
CA LEU A 372 12.42 -49.06 -3.27
C LEU A 372 13.24 -50.11 -2.53
N ASP A 373 13.24 -51.36 -3.00
CA ASP A 373 14.04 -52.42 -2.40
C ASP A 373 15.54 -52.12 -2.60
N LEU A 374 16.14 -51.49 -1.60
CA LEU A 374 17.57 -51.15 -1.53
C LEU A 374 18.34 -52.18 -0.69
N SER A 375 17.82 -53.39 -0.51
CA SER A 375 18.49 -54.47 0.22
C SER A 375 19.83 -54.85 -0.42
N SER A 376 19.94 -54.73 -1.74
CA SER A 376 21.16 -54.98 -2.53
C SER A 376 22.11 -53.78 -2.65
N ALA A 377 21.68 -52.59 -2.20
CA ALA A 377 22.48 -51.36 -2.31
C ALA A 377 23.55 -51.29 -1.22
N THR A 378 24.73 -50.76 -1.56
CA THR A 378 25.78 -50.52 -0.58
C THR A 378 25.35 -49.46 0.45
N PRO A 379 25.93 -49.46 1.67
CA PRO A 379 25.61 -48.46 2.69
C PRO A 379 25.81 -47.00 2.22
N ALA A 380 26.77 -46.76 1.31
CA ALA A 380 27.00 -45.45 0.71
C ALA A 380 25.86 -45.03 -0.22
N ILE A 381 25.40 -45.92 -1.10
CA ILE A 381 24.26 -45.67 -1.99
C ILE A 381 22.99 -45.44 -1.17
N ARG A 382 22.75 -46.23 -0.13
CA ARG A 382 21.58 -46.08 0.75
C ARG A 382 21.57 -44.70 1.44
N SER A 383 22.70 -44.29 2.02
CA SER A 383 22.80 -42.98 2.68
C SER A 383 22.63 -41.82 1.69
N ALA A 384 23.18 -41.93 0.48
CA ALA A 384 22.98 -40.94 -0.57
C ALA A 384 21.52 -40.87 -1.02
N PHE A 385 20.86 -42.02 -1.17
CA PHE A 385 19.45 -42.10 -1.55
C PHE A 385 18.52 -41.48 -0.50
N GLU A 386 18.70 -41.81 0.78
CA GLU A 386 17.90 -41.23 1.89
C GLU A 386 18.01 -39.70 1.91
N LEU A 387 19.24 -39.16 1.82
CA LEU A 387 19.46 -37.73 1.75
C LEU A 387 18.80 -37.11 0.51
N ALA A 388 18.89 -37.78 -0.64
CA ALA A 388 18.30 -37.30 -1.89
C ALA A 388 16.77 -37.24 -1.82
N VAL A 389 16.10 -38.26 -1.27
CA VAL A 389 14.62 -38.29 -1.14
C VAL A 389 14.14 -37.17 -0.22
N VAL A 390 14.73 -37.04 0.97
CA VAL A 390 14.40 -35.97 1.92
C VAL A 390 14.59 -34.59 1.28
N SER A 391 15.72 -34.41 0.58
CA SER A 391 16.05 -33.15 -0.10
C SER A 391 15.11 -32.85 -1.26
N LEU A 392 14.69 -33.87 -2.02
CA LEU A 392 13.71 -33.71 -3.11
C LEU A 392 12.36 -33.25 -2.57
N LEU A 393 11.85 -33.90 -1.52
CA LEU A 393 10.60 -33.52 -0.87
C LEU A 393 10.66 -32.08 -0.36
N ALA A 394 11.74 -31.73 0.34
CA ALA A 394 11.97 -30.37 0.84
C ALA A 394 12.05 -29.34 -0.29
N LEU A 395 12.71 -29.67 -1.41
CA LEU A 395 12.83 -28.80 -2.57
C LEU A 395 11.47 -28.57 -3.25
N VAL A 396 10.67 -29.62 -3.43
CA VAL A 396 9.32 -29.53 -4.03
C VAL A 396 8.42 -28.67 -3.15
N VAL A 397 8.33 -28.98 -1.85
CA VAL A 397 7.50 -28.22 -0.91
C VAL A 397 7.99 -26.78 -0.79
N GLY A 398 9.30 -26.55 -0.70
CA GLY A 398 9.88 -25.21 -0.67
C GLY A 398 9.58 -24.41 -1.94
N THR A 399 9.57 -25.06 -3.11
CA THR A 399 9.22 -24.41 -4.39
C THR A 399 7.75 -24.00 -4.41
N VAL A 400 6.85 -24.90 -4.01
CA VAL A 400 5.42 -24.62 -3.92
C VAL A 400 5.13 -23.52 -2.90
N ALA A 401 5.74 -23.60 -1.71
CA ALA A 401 5.56 -22.64 -0.63
C ALA A 401 6.06 -21.24 -1.02
N THR A 402 7.26 -21.13 -1.62
CA THR A 402 7.78 -19.84 -2.07
C THR A 402 6.96 -19.25 -3.21
N ARG A 403 6.48 -20.06 -4.17
CA ARG A 403 5.57 -19.59 -5.22
C ARG A 403 4.23 -19.12 -4.65
N GLY A 404 3.59 -19.92 -3.80
CA GLY A 404 2.30 -19.59 -3.19
C GLY A 404 2.36 -18.35 -2.30
N ALA A 405 3.39 -18.25 -1.45
CA ALA A 405 3.60 -17.10 -0.58
C ALA A 405 3.98 -15.81 -1.34
N SER A 406 4.53 -15.93 -2.55
CA SER A 406 5.02 -14.78 -3.30
C SER A 406 3.95 -13.85 -3.86
N ARG A 407 2.67 -14.29 -3.97
CA ARG A 407 1.60 -13.51 -4.63
C ARG A 407 2.09 -12.81 -5.90
N TRP A 408 2.79 -13.55 -6.77
CA TRP A 408 3.43 -13.07 -8.02
C TRP A 408 4.72 -12.25 -7.89
N ARG A 409 5.35 -12.19 -6.71
CA ARG A 409 6.63 -11.51 -6.45
C ARG A 409 7.74 -12.49 -6.01
N PRO A 410 8.10 -13.49 -6.84
CA PRO A 410 9.02 -14.57 -6.45
C PRO A 410 10.41 -14.05 -6.09
N TRP A 411 10.80 -12.88 -6.60
CA TRP A 411 12.07 -12.25 -6.26
C TRP A 411 12.23 -11.86 -4.79
N VAL A 412 11.14 -11.61 -4.06
CA VAL A 412 11.20 -11.37 -2.61
C VAL A 412 11.79 -12.58 -1.89
N PHE A 413 11.53 -13.77 -2.41
CA PHE A 413 12.08 -15.05 -1.94
C PHE A 413 13.42 -15.41 -2.62
N GLY A 414 14.07 -14.45 -3.29
CA GLY A 414 15.41 -14.61 -3.87
C GLY A 414 15.46 -15.34 -5.21
N TRP A 415 14.33 -15.52 -5.89
CA TRP A 415 14.26 -16.02 -7.27
C TRP A 415 14.66 -14.91 -8.28
N ARG A 416 15.92 -14.46 -8.20
CA ARG A 416 16.54 -13.52 -9.14
C ARG A 416 17.92 -13.99 -9.53
N MET A 417 18.40 -13.48 -10.65
CA MET A 417 19.83 -13.60 -10.96
C MET A 417 20.65 -12.76 -9.96
N PRO A 418 21.81 -13.27 -9.48
CA PRO A 418 22.67 -12.54 -8.57
C PRO A 418 23.03 -11.14 -9.05
N ALA A 419 22.76 -10.11 -8.25
CA ALA A 419 23.24 -8.76 -8.51
C ALA A 419 24.79 -8.75 -8.56
N PRO A 420 25.40 -7.91 -9.42
CA PRO A 420 26.84 -7.77 -9.47
C PRO A 420 27.37 -7.22 -8.14
N GLY A 421 28.53 -7.73 -7.70
CA GLY A 421 29.14 -7.26 -6.47
C GLY A 421 30.11 -8.27 -5.85
N ARG A 422 30.61 -7.91 -4.67
CA ARG A 422 31.58 -8.69 -3.90
C ARG A 422 30.92 -9.69 -2.93
N TRP A 423 29.78 -10.26 -3.31
CA TRP A 423 29.06 -11.23 -2.47
C TRP A 423 29.80 -12.56 -2.32
N TRP A 424 30.82 -12.84 -3.16
CA TRP A 424 31.66 -14.04 -3.10
C TRP A 424 32.83 -13.93 -2.11
N THR A 425 33.09 -12.74 -1.54
CA THR A 425 34.20 -12.51 -0.59
C THR A 425 34.24 -13.46 0.62
N PRO A 426 33.14 -13.94 1.20
CA PRO A 426 33.21 -14.87 2.33
C PRO A 426 33.41 -16.33 1.92
N ALA A 427 33.73 -16.64 0.66
CA ALA A 427 33.94 -18.02 0.19
C ALA A 427 34.96 -18.83 1.03
N PRO A 428 36.12 -18.27 1.45
CA PRO A 428 37.06 -19.03 2.29
C PRO A 428 36.46 -19.44 3.64
N ALA A 429 35.70 -18.54 4.28
CA ALA A 429 35.01 -18.85 5.53
C ALA A 429 33.92 -19.92 5.32
N MET A 430 33.20 -19.86 4.18
CA MET A 430 32.21 -20.88 3.81
C MET A 430 32.83 -22.27 3.62
N ILE A 431 34.04 -22.35 3.05
CA ILE A 431 34.76 -23.63 2.91
C ILE A 431 35.04 -24.24 4.28
N VAL A 432 35.57 -23.45 5.22
CA VAL A 432 35.86 -23.91 6.58
C VAL A 432 34.58 -24.37 7.28
N CYS A 433 33.51 -23.57 7.20
CA CYS A 433 32.21 -23.95 7.77
C CYS A 433 31.65 -25.24 7.15
N ALA A 434 31.77 -25.43 5.84
CA ALA A 434 31.28 -26.62 5.14
C ALA A 434 32.02 -27.88 5.59
N ILE A 435 33.35 -27.81 5.72
CA ILE A 435 34.20 -28.91 6.24
C ILE A 435 33.78 -29.28 7.66
N LEU A 436 33.57 -28.29 8.54
CA LEU A 436 33.23 -28.53 9.95
C LEU A 436 31.79 -29.03 10.15
N GLN A 437 30.82 -28.53 9.39
CA GLN A 437 29.42 -28.87 9.64
C GLN A 437 29.03 -30.25 9.08
N ARG A 438 29.55 -30.68 7.92
CA ARG A 438 29.24 -31.93 7.19
C ARG A 438 27.75 -32.25 6.93
N GLY A 439 26.79 -31.44 7.41
CA GLY A 439 25.37 -31.79 7.47
C GLY A 439 24.63 -31.97 6.15
N TRP A 440 25.22 -31.61 5.00
CA TRP A 440 24.61 -31.78 3.68
C TRP A 440 25.37 -32.77 2.79
N ILE A 441 26.19 -33.63 3.41
CA ILE A 441 26.94 -34.70 2.76
C ILE A 441 26.42 -36.02 3.33
N PRO A 442 26.25 -37.08 2.53
CA PRO A 442 25.88 -38.40 3.03
C PRO A 442 26.82 -38.89 4.15
N ALA A 443 26.27 -39.69 5.06
CA ALA A 443 27.00 -40.27 6.19
C ALA A 443 28.22 -41.08 5.76
N ARG A 444 28.12 -41.72 4.58
CA ARG A 444 29.18 -42.51 3.97
C ARG A 444 29.39 -42.06 2.54
N LEU A 445 30.61 -41.67 2.23
CA LEU A 445 31.07 -41.44 0.87
C LEU A 445 31.67 -42.77 0.39
N GLY A 446 31.23 -43.27 -0.77
CA GLY A 446 31.80 -44.49 -1.33
C GLY A 446 33.05 -44.21 -2.13
N VAL A 447 33.90 -45.23 -2.26
CA VAL A 447 35.19 -45.16 -2.96
C VAL A 447 35.07 -45.50 -4.45
N THR A 448 33.94 -46.08 -4.86
CA THR A 448 33.70 -46.36 -6.28
C THR A 448 33.17 -45.11 -7.00
N PRO A 449 33.44 -44.95 -8.31
CA PRO A 449 32.92 -43.80 -9.07
C PRO A 449 31.40 -43.63 -8.99
N ALA A 450 30.66 -44.74 -8.97
CA ALA A 450 29.19 -44.72 -8.89
C ALA A 450 28.68 -44.24 -7.53
N GLU A 451 29.26 -44.72 -6.43
CA GLU A 451 28.89 -44.29 -5.08
C GLU A 451 29.27 -42.83 -4.83
N PHE A 452 30.43 -42.42 -5.34
CA PHE A 452 30.88 -41.03 -5.27
C PHE A 452 29.94 -40.10 -6.04
N ALA A 453 29.56 -40.48 -7.26
CA ALA A 453 28.62 -39.72 -8.08
C ALA A 453 27.24 -39.62 -7.41
N ALA A 454 26.73 -40.71 -6.81
CA ALA A 454 25.48 -40.70 -6.07
C ALA A 454 25.55 -39.76 -4.86
N ALA A 455 26.65 -39.79 -4.10
CA ALA A 455 26.81 -38.93 -2.94
C ALA A 455 26.95 -37.45 -3.30
N LEU A 456 27.66 -37.12 -4.39
CA LEU A 456 27.75 -35.76 -4.91
C LEU A 456 26.37 -35.26 -5.36
N GLY A 457 25.62 -36.07 -6.12
CA GLY A 457 24.27 -35.74 -6.55
C GLY A 457 23.31 -35.48 -5.38
N ALA A 458 23.34 -36.34 -4.36
CA ALA A 458 22.56 -36.17 -3.15
C ALA A 458 22.95 -34.89 -2.39
N SER A 459 24.25 -34.58 -2.30
CA SER A 459 24.75 -33.38 -1.64
C SER A 459 24.32 -32.10 -2.36
N LEU A 460 24.41 -32.08 -3.70
CA LEU A 460 23.95 -30.96 -4.54
C LEU A 460 22.45 -30.70 -4.38
N LEU A 461 21.66 -31.77 -4.30
CA LEU A 461 20.22 -31.67 -4.06
C LEU A 461 19.93 -31.15 -2.64
N ALA A 462 20.67 -31.64 -1.64
CA ALA A 462 20.53 -31.22 -0.25
C ALA A 462 20.84 -29.74 -0.05
N ILE A 463 21.95 -29.24 -0.58
CA ILE A 463 22.28 -27.80 -0.49
C ILE A 463 21.28 -26.94 -1.27
N SER A 464 20.74 -27.44 -2.39
CA SER A 464 19.70 -26.73 -3.15
C SER A 464 18.40 -26.61 -2.35
N ALA A 465 17.99 -27.71 -1.71
CA ALA A 465 16.83 -27.73 -0.82
C ALA A 465 17.04 -26.82 0.40
N ALA A 466 18.22 -26.86 1.03
CA ALA A 466 18.55 -26.03 2.17
C ALA A 466 18.58 -24.53 1.81
N GLU A 467 19.19 -24.15 0.68
CA GLU A 467 19.19 -22.75 0.23
C GLU A 467 17.78 -22.24 -0.07
N LEU A 468 16.97 -23.03 -0.79
CA LEU A 468 15.58 -22.66 -1.06
C LEU A 468 14.75 -22.55 0.23
N TRP A 469 14.94 -23.46 1.18
CA TRP A 469 14.17 -23.46 2.43
C TRP A 469 14.57 -22.31 3.35
N PHE A 470 15.86 -22.15 3.62
CA PHE A 470 16.31 -21.19 4.63
C PHE A 470 16.50 -19.77 4.05
N ARG A 471 17.12 -19.62 2.88
CA ARG A 471 17.37 -18.31 2.24
C ARG A 471 16.24 -17.88 1.32
N GLY A 472 15.50 -18.84 0.76
CA GLY A 472 14.27 -18.56 0.03
C GLY A 472 13.10 -18.35 0.97
N LEU A 473 12.57 -19.42 1.57
CA LEU A 473 11.32 -19.40 2.34
C LEU A 473 11.44 -18.69 3.70
N VAL A 474 12.26 -19.18 4.63
CA VAL A 474 12.34 -18.63 6.01
C VAL A 474 12.79 -17.18 6.02
N HIS A 475 13.85 -16.85 5.29
CA HIS A 475 14.33 -15.47 5.14
C HIS A 475 13.30 -14.60 4.40
N GLY A 476 12.74 -15.11 3.29
CA GLY A 476 11.77 -14.39 2.46
C GLY A 476 10.51 -13.98 3.22
N LEU A 477 9.99 -14.85 4.10
CA LEU A 477 8.83 -14.55 4.97
C LEU A 477 9.06 -13.36 5.89
N LEU A 478 10.30 -13.13 6.32
CA LEU A 478 10.68 -12.02 7.19
C LEU A 478 11.16 -10.79 6.40
N SER A 479 11.54 -10.98 5.14
CA SER A 479 12.19 -9.96 4.34
C SER A 479 11.32 -8.73 4.09
N LEU A 480 9.99 -8.80 4.16
CA LEU A 480 9.13 -7.62 3.96
C LEU A 480 8.85 -6.82 5.24
N ASP A 481 9.15 -7.38 6.40
CA ASP A 481 8.77 -6.80 7.70
C ASP A 481 9.95 -6.30 8.53
N PHE A 482 11.15 -6.66 8.08
CA PHE A 482 12.40 -6.29 8.72
C PHE A 482 13.33 -5.61 7.71
N ALA A 483 14.19 -4.73 8.23
CA ALA A 483 15.27 -4.16 7.45
C ALA A 483 16.22 -5.28 7.02
N VAL A 484 16.56 -5.33 5.75
CA VAL A 484 17.57 -6.24 5.18
C VAL A 484 18.59 -5.44 4.39
N GLN A 485 19.79 -6.00 4.21
CA GLN A 485 20.81 -5.37 3.38
C GLN A 485 20.36 -5.27 1.92
N HIS A 486 21.06 -4.44 1.17
CA HIS A 486 20.89 -4.30 -0.28
C HIS A 486 22.26 -4.28 -0.98
N PRO A 487 22.31 -4.55 -2.29
CA PRO A 487 23.54 -4.43 -3.07
C PRO A 487 24.19 -3.05 -2.88
N GLY A 488 25.50 -3.04 -2.61
CA GLY A 488 26.28 -1.80 -2.41
C GLY A 488 26.05 -1.07 -1.07
N GLY A 489 25.15 -1.56 -0.21
CA GLY A 489 24.87 -0.95 1.10
C GLY A 489 25.86 -1.31 2.20
N PRO A 490 25.80 -0.59 3.34
CA PRO A 490 26.58 -0.90 4.52
C PRO A 490 26.20 -2.30 5.07
N PRO A 491 27.19 -3.07 5.56
CA PRO A 491 26.92 -4.39 6.12
C PRO A 491 26.25 -4.29 7.50
N PHE A 492 25.22 -5.09 7.73
CA PHE A 492 24.64 -5.32 9.05
C PHE A 492 23.92 -6.68 9.07
N LEU A 493 23.70 -7.24 10.27
CA LEU A 493 22.94 -8.49 10.40
C LEU A 493 21.45 -8.20 10.53
N SER A 494 20.68 -8.56 9.51
CA SER A 494 19.21 -8.44 9.55
C SER A 494 18.59 -9.49 10.46
N ARG A 495 17.40 -9.21 10.98
CA ARG A 495 16.61 -10.21 11.71
C ARG A 495 16.22 -11.40 10.84
N ALA A 496 15.96 -11.19 9.55
CA ALA A 496 15.66 -12.27 8.62
C ALA A 496 16.86 -13.23 8.47
N THR A 497 18.07 -12.68 8.37
CA THR A 497 19.32 -13.45 8.31
C THR A 497 19.58 -14.19 9.62
N VAL A 498 19.45 -13.53 10.76
CA VAL A 498 19.68 -14.14 12.08
C VAL A 498 18.71 -15.30 12.32
N THR A 499 17.40 -15.09 12.14
CA THR A 499 16.38 -16.13 12.37
C THR A 499 16.58 -17.32 11.44
N SER A 500 16.84 -17.07 10.15
CA SER A 500 17.14 -18.11 9.17
C SER A 500 18.41 -18.89 9.53
N ALA A 501 19.46 -18.20 10.01
CA ALA A 501 20.71 -18.83 10.42
C ALA A 501 20.56 -19.73 11.65
N PHE A 502 19.81 -19.31 12.67
CA PHE A 502 19.51 -20.15 13.84
C PHE A 502 18.69 -21.38 13.47
N ALA A 503 17.66 -21.23 12.63
CA ALA A 503 16.88 -22.37 12.16
C ALA A 503 17.73 -23.36 11.35
N TYR A 504 18.54 -22.83 10.42
CA TYR A 504 19.50 -23.62 9.64
C TYR A 504 20.49 -24.37 10.53
N ALA A 505 21.06 -23.72 11.54
CA ALA A 505 22.00 -24.34 12.47
C ALA A 505 21.35 -25.48 13.27
N ALA A 506 20.13 -25.27 13.78
CA ALA A 506 19.38 -26.30 14.49
C ALA A 506 19.15 -27.52 13.61
N VAL A 507 18.68 -27.32 12.38
CA VAL A 507 18.41 -28.41 11.43
C VAL A 507 19.71 -29.10 11.01
N ALA A 508 20.74 -28.36 10.61
CA ALA A 508 22.03 -28.93 10.21
C ALA A 508 22.67 -29.76 11.32
N THR A 509 22.54 -29.33 12.59
CA THR A 509 23.04 -30.09 13.75
C THR A 509 22.30 -31.41 13.91
N VAL A 510 20.97 -31.42 13.77
CA VAL A 510 20.15 -32.64 13.85
C VAL A 510 20.45 -33.59 12.69
N VAL A 511 20.60 -33.08 11.47
CA VAL A 511 20.96 -33.87 10.29
C VAL A 511 22.35 -34.49 10.45
N THR A 512 23.32 -33.71 10.93
CA THR A 512 24.68 -34.21 11.18
C THR A 512 24.71 -35.26 12.27
N LYS A 513 23.94 -35.08 13.36
CA LYS A 513 23.80 -36.10 14.42
C LYS A 513 23.27 -37.43 13.86
N ARG A 514 22.34 -37.40 12.90
CA ARG A 514 21.84 -38.59 12.21
C ARG A 514 22.88 -39.23 11.30
N ALA A 515 23.73 -38.41 10.67
CA ALA A 515 24.75 -38.87 9.72
C ALA A 515 26.03 -39.38 10.41
N LEU A 516 26.31 -38.98 11.65
CA LEU A 516 27.53 -39.36 12.38
C LEU A 516 27.51 -40.84 12.82
N PRO A 517 28.49 -41.66 12.38
CA PRO A 517 28.64 -43.02 12.89
C PRO A 517 29.15 -43.00 14.34
N PRO A 518 28.55 -43.75 15.28
CA PRO A 518 28.99 -43.83 16.68
C PRO A 518 30.47 -44.26 16.85
N ALA A 519 31.00 -45.04 15.90
CA ALA A 519 32.36 -45.58 15.94
C ALA A 519 33.46 -44.53 15.61
N GLU A 520 33.16 -43.53 14.77
CA GLU A 520 34.12 -42.47 14.40
C GLU A 520 34.37 -41.50 15.57
N LEU A 521 33.34 -41.26 16.39
CA LEU A 521 33.42 -40.41 17.59
C LEU A 521 34.35 -40.99 18.67
N ALA A 522 34.37 -42.32 18.80
CA ALA A 522 35.21 -43.01 19.78
C ALA A 522 36.72 -42.91 19.43
N TRP A 523 37.06 -42.85 18.14
CA TRP A 523 38.44 -42.78 17.65
C TRP A 523 39.10 -41.40 17.88
N LEU A 524 38.31 -40.33 17.89
CA LEU A 524 38.81 -38.96 18.04
C LEU A 524 38.96 -38.50 19.50
N GLY A 525 38.45 -39.27 20.48
CA GLY A 525 38.49 -38.89 21.89
C GLY A 525 37.66 -37.65 22.24
N VAL A 526 36.73 -37.26 21.35
CA VAL A 526 35.89 -36.07 21.48
C VAL A 526 34.48 -36.47 21.92
N SER A 527 33.89 -35.75 22.88
CA SER A 527 32.51 -36.00 23.28
C SER A 527 31.54 -35.60 22.15
N LEU A 528 30.44 -36.37 22.01
CA LEU A 528 29.39 -36.06 21.04
C LEU A 528 28.84 -34.64 21.22
N SER A 529 28.72 -34.16 22.46
CA SER A 529 28.23 -32.81 22.77
C SER A 529 29.18 -31.71 22.26
N TRP A 530 30.49 -31.90 22.41
CA TRP A 530 31.47 -30.96 21.88
C TRP A 530 31.43 -30.89 20.35
N MET A 531 31.42 -32.04 19.69
CA MET A 531 31.35 -32.10 18.22
C MET A 531 30.07 -31.45 17.69
N LEU A 532 28.91 -31.76 18.28
CA LEU A 532 27.64 -31.13 17.89
C LEU A 532 27.65 -29.62 18.19
N GLY A 533 28.33 -29.16 19.25
CA GLY A 533 28.56 -27.74 19.51
C GLY A 533 29.37 -27.07 18.41
N CYS A 534 30.45 -27.69 17.94
CA CYS A 534 31.26 -27.20 16.81
C CYS A 534 30.44 -27.16 15.51
N VAL A 535 29.66 -28.21 15.23
CA VAL A 535 28.76 -28.26 14.07
C VAL A 535 27.72 -27.14 14.13
N ALA A 536 27.08 -26.94 15.29
CA ALA A 536 26.09 -25.89 15.48
C ALA A 536 26.70 -24.50 15.27
N ALA A 537 27.90 -24.25 15.81
CA ALA A 537 28.60 -22.99 15.63
C ALA A 537 29.01 -22.76 14.16
N ALA A 538 29.56 -23.78 13.49
CA ALA A 538 29.93 -23.71 12.08
C ALA A 538 28.71 -23.48 11.18
N ALA A 539 27.60 -24.16 11.45
CA ALA A 539 26.35 -24.02 10.73
C ALA A 539 25.69 -22.65 10.98
N LEU A 540 25.75 -22.12 12.20
CA LEU A 540 25.28 -20.77 12.50
C LEU A 540 26.08 -19.73 11.72
N LEU A 541 27.40 -19.82 11.73
CA LEU A 541 28.27 -18.92 10.97
C LEU A 541 28.02 -19.01 9.46
N ALA A 542 27.95 -20.24 8.92
CA ALA A 542 27.56 -20.47 7.52
C ALA A 542 26.21 -19.81 7.22
N GLY A 543 25.25 -19.97 8.12
CA GLY A 543 23.92 -19.44 7.95
C GLY A 543 23.86 -17.91 7.93
N LEU A 544 24.66 -17.24 8.76
CA LEU A 544 24.78 -15.78 8.78
C LEU A 544 25.46 -15.27 7.51
N ILE A 545 26.50 -15.96 7.03
CA ILE A 545 27.18 -15.65 5.78
C ILE A 545 26.20 -15.78 4.61
N LEU A 546 25.55 -16.94 4.47
CA LEU A 546 24.62 -17.22 3.37
C LEU A 546 23.43 -16.25 3.35
N GLY A 547 22.89 -15.88 4.52
CA GLY A 547 21.85 -14.85 4.62
C GLY A 547 22.34 -13.47 4.16
N SER A 548 23.54 -13.06 4.58
CA SER A 548 24.16 -11.80 4.13
C SER A 548 24.43 -11.81 2.62
N VAL A 549 24.89 -12.94 2.09
CA VAL A 549 25.13 -13.15 0.65
C VAL A 549 23.83 -13.04 -0.12
N ARG A 550 22.75 -13.70 0.33
CA ARG A 550 21.40 -13.55 -0.24
C ARG A 550 21.06 -12.07 -0.32
N GLU A 551 21.11 -11.33 0.78
CA GLU A 551 20.65 -9.94 0.80
C GLU A 551 21.45 -9.04 -0.16
N ARG A 552 22.78 -9.22 -0.20
CA ARG A 552 23.68 -8.42 -1.04
C ARG A 552 23.66 -8.81 -2.51
N SER A 553 23.24 -10.02 -2.86
CA SER A 553 23.07 -10.48 -4.25
C SER A 553 21.62 -10.46 -4.72
N LEU A 554 20.66 -10.25 -3.81
CA LEU A 554 19.21 -10.41 -4.03
C LEU A 554 18.80 -11.83 -4.49
N SER A 555 19.68 -12.83 -4.35
CA SER A 555 19.52 -14.13 -5.00
C SER A 555 19.93 -15.29 -4.10
N ILE A 556 19.14 -16.37 -4.11
CA ILE A 556 19.54 -17.64 -3.48
C ILE A 556 20.64 -18.36 -4.28
N ALA A 557 20.78 -18.09 -5.58
CA ALA A 557 21.77 -18.74 -6.42
C ALA A 557 23.21 -18.43 -5.98
N SER A 558 23.45 -17.23 -5.42
CA SER A 558 24.76 -16.89 -4.84
C SER A 558 25.12 -17.76 -3.64
N GLY A 559 24.15 -18.01 -2.76
CA GLY A 559 24.34 -18.90 -1.60
C GLY A 559 24.61 -20.33 -2.06
N LEU A 560 23.84 -20.80 -3.05
CA LEU A 560 24.03 -22.12 -3.67
C LEU A 560 25.43 -22.28 -4.27
N LEU A 561 25.92 -21.30 -5.02
CA LEU A 561 27.28 -21.33 -5.58
C LEU A 561 28.37 -21.45 -4.49
N LEU A 562 28.21 -20.71 -3.38
CA LEU A 562 29.15 -20.82 -2.24
C LEU A 562 29.05 -22.18 -1.56
N GLN A 563 27.85 -22.72 -1.41
CA GLN A 563 27.64 -24.07 -0.87
C GLN A 563 28.23 -25.16 -1.76
N ILE A 564 28.15 -25.03 -3.10
CA ILE A 564 28.78 -25.97 -4.04
C ILE A 564 30.28 -26.01 -3.80
N VAL A 565 30.94 -24.84 -3.75
CA VAL A 565 32.39 -24.75 -3.46
C VAL A 565 32.72 -25.38 -2.10
N GLY A 566 31.90 -25.10 -1.08
CA GLY A 566 32.08 -25.66 0.26
C GLY A 566 31.93 -27.19 0.31
N VAL A 567 30.89 -27.74 -0.32
CA VAL A 567 30.68 -29.20 -0.42
C VAL A 567 31.81 -29.85 -1.19
N THR A 568 32.21 -29.31 -2.34
CA THR A 568 33.35 -29.86 -3.11
C THR A 568 34.63 -29.90 -2.28
N ALA A 569 34.93 -28.83 -1.53
CA ALA A 569 36.10 -28.79 -0.65
C ALA A 569 35.99 -29.78 0.52
N ALA A 570 34.81 -29.90 1.14
CA ALA A 570 34.57 -30.85 2.23
C ALA A 570 34.67 -32.30 1.77
N THR A 571 34.15 -32.62 0.58
CA THR A 571 34.28 -33.94 -0.03
C THR A 571 35.74 -34.25 -0.38
N ALA A 572 36.49 -33.29 -0.92
CA ALA A 572 37.92 -33.47 -1.23
C ALA A 572 38.77 -33.66 0.04
N ALA A 573 38.52 -32.88 1.09
CA ALA A 573 39.19 -33.04 2.38
C ALA A 573 38.91 -34.41 3.00
N TRP A 574 37.67 -34.92 2.85
CA TRP A 574 37.31 -36.24 3.33
C TRP A 574 38.03 -37.36 2.56
N LEU A 575 38.10 -37.27 1.23
CA LEU A 575 38.85 -38.22 0.40
C LEU A 575 40.34 -38.25 0.73
N TRP A 576 40.92 -37.13 1.19
CA TRP A 576 42.32 -37.06 1.58
C TRP A 576 42.60 -37.70 2.96
N LEU A 577 41.58 -37.79 3.82
CA LEU A 577 41.68 -38.40 5.15
C LEU A 577 41.44 -39.92 5.14
N GLN A 578 40.94 -40.47 4.04
CA GLN A 578 40.85 -41.91 3.78
C GLN A 578 42.14 -42.43 3.15
#